data_AF-A0A016VL32-F1
#
_entry.id   AF-A0A016VL32-F1
#
_cell.length_a   1.000
_cell.length_b   1.000
_cell.length_c   1.000
_cell.angle_alpha   90.00
_cell.angle_beta   90.00
_cell.angle_gamma   90.00
#
_symmetry.space_group_name_H-M   'P 1'
#
loop_
_entity.id
_entity.type
_entity.pdbx_description
1 polymer ?
#
loop_
_entity_poly.entity_id
_entity_poly.type
_entity_poly.pdbx_seq_one_letter_code
_entity_poly.pdbx_strand_id
1 'polypeptide(L)'
;MAKYCLKKASKRQSCAKRYKIEKKVREHNKKVKKEAKKLGRKKKAEKIITVPKACPFKEEILNEAEKARERIKAQMEAKKEAAKQARAEKRKEPMPIDLHSLSAKAAREGEEFEKQQEAKNLVEKDFNPLSDRSIKAYASEVRKMIETADIIIQLG
;
A
#
# COMPACT_ATOMS: atom_id res chain seq x y z
N MET A 1 0.93 -22.67 -59.45
CA MET A 1 1.07 -21.99 -58.14
C MET A 1 -0.27 -22.07 -57.39
N ALA A 2 -0.41 -22.99 -56.45
CA ALA A 2 -1.63 -23.13 -55.67
C ALA A 2 -1.72 -21.98 -54.65
N LYS A 3 -2.65 -21.05 -54.85
CA LYS A 3 -3.06 -20.09 -53.82
C LYS A 3 -3.75 -20.88 -52.73
N TYR A 4 -3.03 -21.28 -51.69
CA TYR A 4 -3.64 -21.66 -50.42
C TYR A 4 -4.32 -20.41 -49.84
N CYS A 5 -5.55 -20.16 -50.28
CA CYS A 5 -6.46 -19.17 -49.72
C CYS A 5 -6.95 -19.65 -48.35
N LEU A 6 -6.02 -19.74 -47.40
CA LEU A 6 -6.33 -19.90 -45.98
C LEU A 6 -7.18 -18.69 -45.59
N LYS A 7 -8.50 -18.91 -45.40
CA LYS A 7 -9.45 -17.90 -44.93
C LYS A 7 -9.14 -17.53 -43.47
N LYS A 8 -8.03 -16.82 -43.26
CA LYS A 8 -7.58 -16.37 -41.94
C LYS A 8 -8.45 -15.20 -41.50
N ALA A 9 -9.15 -15.37 -40.39
CA ALA A 9 -9.96 -14.29 -39.83
C ALA A 9 -9.07 -13.10 -39.44
N SER A 10 -9.54 -11.90 -39.72
CA SER A 10 -8.86 -10.66 -39.32
C SER A 10 -8.91 -10.49 -37.80
N LYS A 11 -7.78 -10.08 -37.21
CA LYS A 11 -7.70 -9.70 -35.78
C LYS A 11 -8.38 -8.36 -35.50
N ARG A 12 -8.68 -7.56 -36.54
CA ARG A 12 -9.33 -6.25 -36.41
C ARG A 12 -10.75 -6.42 -35.87
N GLN A 13 -11.07 -5.69 -34.81
CA GLN A 13 -12.42 -5.63 -34.26
C GLN A 13 -13.14 -4.40 -34.79
N SER A 14 -14.38 -4.57 -35.26
CA SER A 14 -15.22 -3.43 -35.61
C SER A 14 -15.55 -2.61 -34.35
N CYS A 15 -15.75 -1.30 -34.52
CA CYS A 15 -16.14 -0.41 -33.42
C CYS A 15 -17.40 -0.92 -32.69
N ALA A 16 -18.40 -1.40 -33.45
CA ALA A 16 -19.61 -1.99 -32.90
C ALA A 16 -19.33 -3.18 -31.96
N LYS A 17 -18.40 -4.08 -32.33
CA LYS A 17 -17.99 -5.19 -31.46
C LYS A 17 -17.29 -4.70 -30.21
N ARG A 18 -16.38 -3.73 -30.32
CA ARG A 18 -15.68 -3.13 -29.16
C ARG A 18 -16.65 -2.52 -28.16
N TYR A 19 -17.58 -1.67 -28.61
CA TYR A 19 -18.56 -1.05 -27.72
C TYR A 19 -19.54 -2.05 -27.09
N LYS A 20 -19.91 -3.11 -27.82
CA LYS A 20 -20.74 -4.19 -27.28
C LYS A 20 -20.03 -4.98 -26.19
N ILE A 21 -18.74 -5.27 -26.38
CA ILE A 21 -17.89 -5.94 -25.37
C ILE A 21 -17.79 -5.05 -24.13
N GLU A 22 -17.47 -3.77 -24.29
CA GLU A 22 -17.34 -2.84 -23.18
C GLU A 22 -18.64 -2.72 -22.37
N LYS A 23 -19.78 -2.57 -23.07
CA LYS A 23 -21.11 -2.54 -22.42
C LYS A 23 -21.38 -3.83 -21.64
N LYS A 24 -21.12 -4.99 -22.22
CA LYS A 24 -21.30 -6.30 -21.56
C LYS A 24 -20.42 -6.45 -20.32
N VAL A 25 -19.14 -6.05 -20.41
CA VAL A 25 -18.21 -6.09 -19.26
C VAL A 25 -18.68 -5.14 -18.16
N ARG A 26 -19.11 -3.92 -18.51
CA ARG A 26 -19.63 -2.95 -17.55
C ARG A 26 -20.87 -3.46 -16.84
N GLU A 27 -21.81 -4.05 -17.58
CA GLU A 27 -23.02 -4.66 -17.03
C GLU A 27 -22.70 -5.85 -16.12
N HIS A 28 -21.78 -6.73 -16.54
CA HIS A 28 -21.33 -7.85 -15.73
C HIS A 28 -20.71 -7.37 -14.42
N ASN A 29 -19.76 -6.44 -14.48
CA ASN A 29 -19.12 -5.88 -13.28
C ASN A 29 -20.13 -5.19 -12.36
N LYS A 30 -21.16 -4.54 -12.92
CA LYS A 30 -22.25 -3.93 -12.13
C LYS A 30 -23.09 -5.01 -11.42
N LYS A 31 -23.37 -6.14 -12.07
CA LYS A 31 -24.07 -7.29 -11.46
C LYS A 31 -23.22 -7.94 -10.37
N VAL A 32 -21.96 -8.29 -10.65
CA VAL A 32 -21.01 -8.86 -9.68
C VAL A 32 -20.88 -7.98 -8.44
N LYS A 33 -20.76 -6.65 -8.61
CA LYS A 33 -20.72 -5.71 -7.47
C LYS A 33 -22.01 -5.71 -6.65
N LYS A 34 -23.18 -5.80 -7.29
CA LYS A 34 -24.47 -5.87 -6.59
C LYS A 34 -24.60 -7.19 -5.82
N GLU A 35 -24.24 -8.32 -6.44
CA GLU A 35 -24.26 -9.64 -5.82
C GLU A 35 -23.29 -9.73 -4.65
N ALA A 36 -22.06 -9.22 -4.80
CA ALA A 36 -21.07 -9.17 -3.73
C ALA A 36 -21.51 -8.31 -2.53
N LYS A 37 -22.33 -7.27 -2.76
CA LYS A 37 -22.95 -6.49 -1.68
C LYS A 37 -24.07 -7.27 -0.99
N LYS A 38 -24.89 -8.02 -1.73
CA LYS A 38 -26.01 -8.82 -1.21
C LYS A 38 -25.56 -10.04 -0.40
N LEU A 39 -24.47 -10.70 -0.82
CA LEU A 39 -23.93 -11.89 -0.15
C LEU A 39 -23.35 -11.58 1.25
N GLY A 40 -23.25 -10.29 1.61
CA GLY A 40 -22.54 -9.84 2.79
C GLY A 40 -21.03 -9.97 2.57
N ARG A 41 -20.26 -8.98 3.04
CA ARG A 41 -18.80 -9.06 3.05
C ARG A 41 -18.34 -10.05 4.12
N LYS A 42 -18.59 -11.34 3.93
CA LYS A 42 -17.88 -12.38 4.68
C LYS A 42 -16.44 -12.33 4.19
N LYS A 43 -15.58 -11.58 4.90
CA LYS A 43 -14.13 -11.68 4.71
C LYS A 43 -13.82 -13.16 4.91
N LYS A 44 -13.46 -13.86 3.83
CA LYS A 44 -12.94 -15.22 3.96
C LYS A 44 -11.77 -15.13 4.92
N ALA A 45 -11.73 -15.98 5.94
CA ALA A 45 -10.57 -16.07 6.81
C ALA A 45 -9.35 -16.23 5.88
N GLU A 46 -8.40 -15.30 6.00
CA GLU A 46 -7.17 -15.38 5.23
C GLU A 46 -6.51 -16.71 5.57
N LYS A 47 -6.30 -17.54 4.54
CA LYS A 47 -5.63 -18.82 4.74
C LYS A 47 -4.21 -18.51 5.19
N ILE A 48 -3.85 -19.02 6.36
CA ILE A 48 -2.50 -18.84 6.89
C ILE A 48 -1.55 -19.61 5.97
N ILE A 49 -0.70 -18.89 5.24
CA ILE A 49 0.35 -19.50 4.43
C ILE A 49 1.35 -20.11 5.42
N THR A 50 1.38 -21.44 5.47
CA THR A 50 2.22 -22.18 6.41
C THR A 50 3.52 -22.57 5.72
N VAL A 51 4.65 -22.38 6.42
CA VAL A 51 5.96 -22.78 5.90
C VAL A 51 5.99 -24.32 5.73
N PRO A 52 6.27 -24.83 4.52
CA PRO A 52 6.33 -26.27 4.27
C PRO A 52 7.37 -26.98 5.14
N LYS A 53 7.12 -28.24 5.51
CA LYS A 53 8.04 -29.04 6.34
C LYS A 53 9.40 -29.30 5.67
N ALA A 54 9.44 -29.35 4.34
CA ALA A 54 10.68 -29.57 3.58
C ALA A 54 11.63 -28.36 3.58
N CYS A 55 11.22 -27.22 4.14
CA CYS A 55 12.07 -26.04 4.20
C CYS A 55 13.16 -26.22 5.29
N PRO A 56 14.46 -26.10 4.94
CA PRO A 56 15.56 -26.31 5.89
C PRO A 56 15.57 -25.30 7.05
N PHE A 57 15.09 -24.07 6.82
CA PHE A 57 15.06 -22.99 7.81
C PHE A 57 13.68 -22.77 8.44
N LYS A 58 12.79 -23.79 8.41
CA LYS A 58 11.42 -23.64 8.91
C LYS A 58 11.37 -23.15 10.36
N GLU A 59 12.21 -23.70 11.23
CA GLU A 59 12.26 -23.36 12.65
C GLU A 59 12.78 -21.93 12.87
N GLU A 60 13.83 -21.56 12.15
CA GLU A 60 14.41 -20.21 12.21
C GLU A 60 13.39 -19.14 11.77
N ILE A 61 12.67 -19.39 10.66
CA ILE A 61 11.64 -18.48 10.13
C ILE A 61 10.49 -18.32 11.12
N LEU A 62 10.06 -19.40 11.79
CA LEU A 62 8.99 -19.33 12.79
C LEU A 62 9.44 -18.54 14.03
N ASN A 63 10.66 -18.76 14.50
CA ASN A 63 11.24 -18.03 15.63
C ASN A 63 11.39 -16.53 15.34
N GLU A 64 11.84 -16.17 14.14
CA GLU A 64 11.93 -14.76 13.72
C GLU A 64 10.54 -14.11 13.64
N ALA A 65 9.55 -14.83 13.09
CA ALA A 65 8.17 -14.35 13.01
C ALA A 65 7.55 -14.11 14.40
N GLU A 66 7.84 -14.96 15.39
CA GLU A 66 7.42 -14.77 16.77
C GLU A 66 8.07 -13.54 17.40
N LYS A 67 9.39 -13.39 17.28
CA LYS A 67 10.11 -12.18 17.74
C LYS A 67 9.55 -10.91 17.09
N ALA A 68 9.22 -10.95 15.80
CA ALA A 68 8.61 -9.83 15.10
C ALA A 68 7.21 -9.50 15.67
N ARG A 69 6.38 -10.51 15.96
CA ARG A 69 5.06 -10.32 16.58
C ARG A 69 5.18 -9.68 17.97
N GLU A 70 6.13 -10.13 18.79
CA GLU A 70 6.39 -9.56 20.11
C GLU A 70 6.83 -8.09 20.02
N ARG A 71 7.75 -7.77 19.12
CA ARG A 71 8.19 -6.38 18.87
C ARG A 71 7.03 -5.48 18.47
N ILE A 72 6.19 -5.92 17.54
CA ILE A 72 5.02 -5.15 17.09
C ILE A 72 4.04 -4.95 18.25
N LYS A 73 3.78 -5.99 19.05
CA LYS A 73 2.88 -5.90 20.20
C LYS A 73 3.40 -4.92 21.24
N ALA A 74 4.69 -4.99 21.60
CA ALA A 74 5.32 -4.07 22.53
C ALA A 74 5.27 -2.61 22.04
N GLN A 75 5.55 -2.38 20.75
CA GLN A 75 5.43 -1.03 20.16
C GLN A 75 3.99 -0.51 20.20
N MET A 76 3.01 -1.36 19.92
CA MET A 76 1.60 -0.98 19.97
C MET A 76 1.14 -0.67 21.38
N GLU A 77 1.64 -1.39 22.38
CA GLU A 77 1.37 -1.15 23.80
C GLU A 77 1.99 0.16 24.26
N ALA A 78 3.28 0.37 23.99
CA ALA A 78 3.97 1.64 24.27
C ALA A 78 3.26 2.85 23.63
N LYS A 79 2.80 2.72 22.38
CA LYS A 79 2.00 3.77 21.71
C LYS A 79 0.67 4.03 22.41
N LYS A 80 -0.02 2.99 22.87
CA LYS A 80 -1.28 3.13 23.61
C LYS A 80 -1.06 3.82 24.96
N GLU A 81 0.00 3.45 25.68
CA GLU A 81 0.36 4.06 26.95
C GLU A 81 0.73 5.54 26.79
N ALA A 82 1.58 5.86 25.81
CA ALA A 82 1.94 7.24 25.47
C ALA A 82 0.69 8.07 25.10
N ALA A 83 -0.22 7.52 24.30
CA ALA A 83 -1.48 8.19 23.95
C ALA A 83 -2.38 8.42 25.18
N LYS A 84 -2.42 7.47 26.12
CA LYS A 84 -3.17 7.60 27.37
C LYS A 84 -2.58 8.67 28.28
N GLN A 85 -1.25 8.73 28.41
CA GLN A 85 -0.54 9.75 29.17
C GLN A 85 -0.76 11.14 28.58
N ALA A 86 -0.56 11.32 27.27
CA ALA A 86 -0.80 12.59 26.58
C ALA A 86 -2.26 13.07 26.73
N ARG A 87 -3.23 12.14 26.69
CA ARG A 87 -4.65 12.50 26.93
C ARG A 87 -4.92 12.88 28.38
N ALA A 88 -4.21 12.29 29.34
CA ALA A 88 -4.33 12.64 30.75
C ALA A 88 -3.69 14.01 31.05
N GLU A 89 -2.53 14.31 30.47
CA GLU A 89 -1.87 15.63 30.55
C GLU A 89 -2.75 16.73 29.96
N LYS A 90 -3.31 16.52 28.75
CA LYS A 90 -4.27 17.45 28.15
C LYS A 90 -5.54 17.68 28.98
N ARG A 91 -5.89 16.77 29.89
CA ARG A 91 -7.01 16.93 30.82
C ARG A 91 -6.61 17.62 32.12
N LYS A 92 -5.33 17.59 32.50
CA LYS A 92 -4.77 18.30 33.65
C LYS A 92 -4.48 19.76 33.32
N GLU A 93 -4.22 20.08 32.06
CA GLU A 93 -4.19 21.44 31.54
C GLU A 93 -5.53 22.14 31.88
N PRO A 94 -5.52 23.25 32.64
CA PRO A 94 -6.74 23.97 32.97
C PRO A 94 -7.38 24.48 31.69
N MET A 95 -8.69 24.27 31.55
CA MET A 95 -9.46 24.87 30.46
C MET A 95 -9.36 26.39 30.58
N PRO A 96 -9.01 27.11 29.50
CA PRO A 96 -8.92 28.57 29.55
C PRO A 96 -10.31 29.15 29.87
N ILE A 97 -10.38 29.85 31.00
CA ILE A 97 -11.63 30.41 31.56
C ILE A 97 -11.98 31.73 30.86
N ASP A 98 -10.98 32.44 30.33
CA ASP A 98 -11.12 33.77 29.75
C ASP A 98 -10.91 33.79 28.22
N LEU A 99 -11.66 34.63 27.52
CA LEU A 99 -11.64 34.74 26.05
C LEU A 99 -10.27 35.19 25.53
N HIS A 100 -9.58 36.06 26.27
CA HIS A 100 -8.24 36.53 25.90
C HIS A 100 -7.19 35.41 26.00
N SER A 101 -7.33 34.51 26.99
CA SER A 101 -6.46 33.34 27.12
C SER A 101 -6.70 32.29 26.02
N LEU A 102 -7.94 32.15 25.54
CA LEU A 102 -8.28 31.34 24.37
C LEU A 102 -7.67 31.88 23.09
N SER A 103 -7.76 33.20 22.84
CA SER A 103 -7.21 33.82 21.63
C SER A 103 -5.69 33.74 21.58
N ALA A 104 -5.01 33.95 22.72
CA ALA A 104 -3.56 33.82 22.82
C ALA A 104 -3.09 32.38 22.57
N LYS A 105 -3.83 31.37 23.06
CA LYS A 105 -3.54 29.96 22.82
C LYS A 105 -3.72 29.58 21.34
N ALA A 106 -4.83 30.01 20.72
CA ALA A 106 -5.11 29.75 19.31
C ALA A 106 -4.06 30.37 18.38
N ALA A 107 -3.58 31.58 18.69
CA ALA A 107 -2.51 32.23 17.94
C ALA A 107 -1.20 31.42 18.00
N ARG A 108 -0.79 30.97 19.19
CA ARG A 108 0.41 30.14 19.38
C ARG A 108 0.32 28.80 18.64
N GLU A 109 -0.81 28.11 18.75
CA GLU A 109 -1.05 26.83 18.04
C GLU A 109 -1.03 27.04 16.50
N GLY A 110 -1.54 28.18 16.02
CA GLY A 110 -1.47 28.56 14.61
C GLY A 110 -0.03 28.74 14.11
N GLU A 111 0.79 29.50 14.84
CA GLU A 111 2.20 29.72 14.51
C GLU A 111 3.01 28.40 14.53
N GLU A 112 2.73 27.51 15.49
CA GLU A 112 3.37 26.19 15.55
C GLU A 112 2.99 25.30 14.36
N PHE A 113 1.72 25.35 13.94
CA PHE A 113 1.24 24.59 12.79
C PHE A 113 1.86 25.09 11.48
N GLU A 114 1.96 26.41 11.29
CA GLU A 114 2.61 27.01 10.12
C GLU A 114 4.08 26.61 10.04
N LYS A 115 4.84 26.71 11.15
CA LYS A 115 6.24 26.25 11.20
C LYS A 115 6.39 24.77 10.87
N GLN A 116 5.49 23.92 11.37
CA GLN A 116 5.49 22.49 11.04
C GLN A 116 5.15 22.23 9.56
N GLN A 117 4.25 23.02 8.98
CA GLN A 117 3.87 22.90 7.58
C GLN A 117 5.00 23.37 6.66
N GLU A 118 5.68 24.46 7.01
CA GLU A 118 6.89 24.93 6.33
C GLU A 118 8.01 23.88 6.37
N ALA A 119 8.27 23.28 7.53
CA ALA A 119 9.26 22.20 7.66
C ALA A 119 8.90 20.98 6.80
N LYS A 120 7.61 20.59 6.74
CA LYS A 120 7.15 19.50 5.87
C LYS A 120 7.29 19.84 4.39
N ASN A 121 6.95 21.06 3.99
CA ASN A 121 7.08 21.54 2.62
C ASN A 121 8.54 21.63 2.17
N LEU A 122 9.47 21.96 3.07
CA LEU A 122 10.91 21.93 2.80
C LEU A 122 11.40 20.49 2.55
N VAL A 123 10.96 19.54 3.36
CA VAL A 123 11.27 18.10 3.18
C VAL A 123 10.68 17.54 1.86
N GLU A 124 9.52 18.02 1.43
CA GLU A 124 8.97 17.66 0.11
C GLU A 124 9.72 18.30 -1.07
N LYS A 125 10.34 19.47 -0.88
CA LYS A 125 11.16 20.13 -1.92
C LYS A 125 12.51 19.45 -2.14
N ASP A 126 13.04 18.76 -1.12
CA ASP A 126 14.25 17.94 -1.23
C ASP A 126 13.98 16.54 -1.84
N PHE A 127 12.82 16.33 -2.49
CA PHE A 127 12.52 15.11 -3.22
C PHE A 127 13.44 14.95 -4.44
N ASN A 128 14.56 14.27 -4.23
CA ASN A 128 15.52 13.89 -5.25
C ASN A 128 14.82 13.07 -6.36
N PRO A 129 14.91 13.43 -7.66
CA PRO A 129 14.23 12.73 -8.76
C PRO A 129 14.73 11.29 -9.01
N LEU A 130 15.72 10.81 -8.25
CA LEU A 130 16.00 9.38 -8.05
C LEU A 130 15.01 8.79 -7.02
N SER A 131 13.72 8.96 -7.30
CA SER A 131 12.65 8.48 -6.42
C SER A 131 12.78 6.97 -6.15
N ASP A 132 12.41 6.52 -4.95
CA ASP A 132 12.31 5.09 -4.62
C ASP A 132 11.54 4.28 -5.69
N ARG A 133 10.64 4.94 -6.41
CA ARG A 133 9.88 4.37 -7.52
C ARG A 133 10.75 4.00 -8.73
N SER A 134 11.74 4.81 -9.10
CA SER A 134 12.67 4.51 -10.19
C SER A 134 13.66 3.42 -9.80
N ILE A 135 14.17 3.45 -8.57
CA ILE A 135 15.04 2.39 -8.02
C ILE A 135 14.29 1.05 -7.95
N LYS A 136 13.03 1.06 -7.50
CA LYS A 136 12.21 -0.15 -7.42
C LYS A 136 11.84 -0.70 -8.80
N ALA A 137 11.58 0.17 -9.77
CA ALA A 137 11.36 -0.23 -11.16
C ALA A 137 12.61 -0.90 -11.74
N TYR A 138 13.77 -0.25 -11.63
CA TYR A 138 15.06 -0.80 -12.06
C TYR A 138 15.36 -2.15 -11.39
N ALA A 139 15.23 -2.25 -10.07
CA ALA A 139 15.43 -3.50 -9.33
C ALA A 139 14.44 -4.61 -9.75
N SER A 140 13.22 -4.26 -10.17
CA SER A 140 12.24 -5.23 -10.67
C SER A 140 12.58 -5.76 -12.06
N GLU A 141 13.17 -4.93 -12.92
CA GLU A 141 13.65 -5.33 -14.25
C GLU A 141 14.88 -6.23 -14.12
N VAL A 142 15.83 -5.87 -13.25
CA VAL A 142 16.99 -6.71 -12.93
C VAL A 142 16.56 -8.08 -12.41
N ARG A 143 15.60 -8.15 -11.47
CA ARG A 143 15.06 -9.44 -10.98
C ARG A 143 14.47 -10.29 -12.09
N LYS A 144 13.69 -9.70 -13.00
CA LYS A 144 13.14 -10.43 -14.15
C LYS A 144 14.25 -10.96 -15.06
N MET A 145 15.29 -10.15 -15.31
CA MET A 145 16.43 -10.55 -16.12
C MET A 145 17.16 -11.75 -15.51
N ILE A 146 17.40 -11.71 -14.19
CA ILE A 146 18.00 -12.80 -13.40
C ILE A 146 17.16 -14.08 -13.50
N GLU A 147 15.84 -13.99 -13.38
CA GLU A 147 14.94 -15.15 -13.45
C GLU A 147 14.91 -15.79 -14.85
N THR A 148 15.12 -15.00 -15.91
CA THR A 148 15.09 -15.50 -17.29
C THR A 148 16.44 -15.99 -17.81
N ALA A 149 17.54 -15.56 -17.20
CA ALA A 149 18.88 -15.83 -17.68
C ALA A 149 19.37 -17.19 -17.16
N ASP A 150 19.96 -17.98 -18.05
CA ASP A 150 20.61 -19.24 -17.68
C ASP A 150 22.00 -19.02 -17.05
N ILE A 151 22.67 -17.92 -17.40
CA ILE A 151 24.01 -17.56 -16.91
C ILE A 151 24.05 -16.07 -16.56
N ILE A 152 24.58 -15.75 -15.37
CA ILE A 152 24.77 -14.37 -14.89
C ILE A 152 26.26 -14.14 -14.71
N ILE A 153 26.78 -13.07 -15.32
CA ILE A 153 28.18 -12.67 -15.22
C ILE A 153 28.24 -11.37 -14.41
N GLN A 154 28.96 -11.42 -13.28
CA GLN A 154 29.25 -10.24 -12.49
C GLN A 154 30.62 -9.69 -12.92
N LEU A 155 30.62 -8.46 -13.41
CA LEU A 155 31.86 -7.71 -13.66
C LEU A 155 32.27 -7.03 -12.35
N GLY A 156 33.46 -7.37 -11.86
CA GLY A 156 34.12 -6.75 -10.72
C GLY A 156 35.32 -5.94 -11.17
#